data_AF-A0A6L5BBR4-F1
#
_entry.id   AF-A0A6L5BBR4-F1
#
_cell.length_a   1.000
_cell.length_b   1.000
_cell.length_c   1.000
_cell.angle_alpha   90.00
_cell.angle_beta   90.00
_cell.angle_gamma   90.00
#
_symmetry.space_group_name_H-M   'P 1'
#
loop_
_entity.id
_entity.type
_entity.pdbx_description
1 polymer ?
#
loop_
_entity_poly.entity_id
_entity_poly.type
_entity_poly.pdbx_seq_one_letter_code
_entity_poly.pdbx_strand_id
1 'polypeptide(L)'
;MCKCGDDSMVEREEMWKIGMKYVGVSKIGRPNLMVSRAPMMLWIVRGVTTLLIWTFVIRLLIMGEIMGPKLLKSWPSCFTPPTTLFAKEVKLSSVGVLPKDFHPPKTLGINHDVQIYIAAGEIYGGSRRMASLAAAYPNLVRKEKLLQPSELMYFQNHSSQMAALDYLVSLESDIFVPTYDGNMAKVVEGHRRYLGFKKTIALDRKLLVDLIDQYRSGSLSWDDFSLTVKESHADRMGTARRRLVMPDKPKEEDYFYANPHECLQPLVEPLGLT
;
A
#
# COMPACT_ATOMS: atom_id res chain seq x y z
N MET A 1 -56.59 3.84 -24.36
CA MET A 1 -55.60 3.96 -25.43
C MET A 1 -54.35 3.17 -25.07
N CYS A 2 -53.86 2.39 -26.05
CA CYS A 2 -52.50 1.89 -26.32
C CYS A 2 -51.73 0.98 -25.32
N LYS A 3 -51.70 -0.30 -25.71
CA LYS A 3 -50.56 -1.27 -25.88
C LYS A 3 -49.22 -1.01 -25.18
N CYS A 4 -48.70 -2.06 -24.53
CA CYS A 4 -47.51 -2.79 -24.96
C CYS A 4 -47.38 -4.15 -24.21
N GLY A 5 -47.24 -5.24 -24.97
CA GLY A 5 -46.63 -6.52 -24.57
C GLY A 5 -45.58 -6.85 -25.64
N ASP A 6 -44.66 -7.80 -25.51
CA ASP A 6 -44.39 -8.78 -24.46
C ASP A 6 -42.89 -9.14 -24.53
N ASP A 7 -42.47 -9.82 -23.49
CA ASP A 7 -41.14 -10.36 -23.21
C ASP A 7 -40.55 -11.30 -24.27
N SER A 8 -39.22 -11.37 -24.23
CA SER A 8 -38.42 -12.60 -24.01
C SER A 8 -37.33 -12.92 -25.04
N MET A 9 -36.24 -13.38 -24.44
CA MET A 9 -34.91 -13.68 -24.96
C MET A 9 -34.91 -14.72 -26.07
N VAL A 10 -34.02 -14.56 -27.04
CA VAL A 10 -33.10 -15.56 -27.64
C VAL A 10 -32.66 -14.99 -29.00
N GLU A 11 -31.44 -14.47 -29.07
CA GLU A 11 -30.84 -14.08 -30.35
C GLU A 11 -29.32 -14.16 -30.25
N ARG A 12 -28.72 -15.16 -30.91
CA ARG A 12 -27.45 -15.07 -31.66
C ARG A 12 -26.90 -16.46 -31.95
N GLU A 13 -27.40 -17.09 -33.00
CA GLU A 13 -26.66 -18.04 -33.83
C GLU A 13 -27.34 -18.06 -35.22
N GLU A 14 -26.58 -18.40 -36.27
CA GLU A 14 -26.99 -18.46 -37.69
C GLU A 14 -26.90 -17.15 -38.51
N MET A 15 -25.69 -16.71 -38.87
CA MET A 15 -25.54 -15.89 -40.08
C MET A 15 -24.15 -15.96 -40.75
N TRP A 16 -23.68 -17.13 -41.21
CA TRP A 16 -22.65 -17.21 -42.27
C TRP A 16 -22.74 -18.49 -43.14
N LYS A 17 -23.94 -18.87 -43.60
CA LYS A 17 -24.08 -19.82 -44.72
C LYS A 17 -23.84 -19.08 -46.04
N ILE A 18 -22.60 -19.10 -46.54
CA ILE A 18 -22.28 -18.74 -47.93
C ILE A 18 -22.11 -20.02 -48.74
N GLY A 19 -22.95 -20.15 -49.76
CA GLY A 19 -23.06 -21.31 -50.64
C GLY A 19 -21.84 -21.52 -51.55
N MET A 20 -21.42 -22.77 -51.64
CA MET A 20 -20.47 -23.29 -52.63
C MET A 20 -21.15 -23.42 -54.00
N LYS A 21 -20.65 -22.67 -55.00
CA LYS A 21 -20.91 -22.93 -56.42
C LYS A 21 -19.93 -23.98 -56.92
N TYR A 22 -20.44 -25.11 -57.41
CA TYR A 22 -19.66 -26.08 -58.17
C TYR A 22 -19.44 -25.58 -59.59
N VAL A 23 -18.18 -25.46 -60.00
CA VAL A 23 -17.76 -25.32 -61.40
C VAL A 23 -16.85 -26.51 -61.70
N GLY A 24 -17.25 -27.31 -62.70
CA GLY A 24 -16.56 -28.51 -63.12
C GLY A 24 -15.21 -28.22 -63.79
N VAL A 25 -14.28 -29.15 -63.65
CA VAL A 25 -13.02 -29.15 -64.40
C VAL A 25 -12.75 -30.56 -64.94
N SER A 26 -12.54 -30.59 -66.26
CA SER A 26 -12.17 -31.72 -67.10
C SER A 26 -10.97 -32.52 -66.60
N LYS A 27 -11.00 -33.83 -66.90
CA LYS A 27 -9.85 -34.73 -66.87
C LYS A 27 -8.79 -34.28 -67.87
N ILE A 28 -7.59 -33.95 -67.40
CA ILE A 28 -6.34 -33.93 -68.20
C ILE A 28 -5.24 -34.58 -67.36
N GLY A 29 -4.44 -35.40 -68.03
CA GLY A 29 -3.60 -36.45 -67.46
C GLY A 29 -2.42 -36.01 -66.59
N ARG A 30 -1.82 -37.02 -65.94
CA ARG A 30 -0.59 -36.93 -65.15
C ARG A 30 0.54 -36.23 -65.93
N PRO A 31 1.26 -35.34 -65.25
CA PRO A 31 2.71 -35.35 -65.28
C PRO A 31 3.24 -35.80 -63.92
N ASN A 32 4.22 -36.69 -63.93
CA ASN A 32 5.03 -37.01 -62.77
C ASN A 32 5.70 -35.72 -62.28
N LEU A 33 5.38 -35.27 -61.06
CA LEU A 33 6.14 -34.22 -60.38
C LEU A 33 6.67 -34.75 -59.05
N MET A 34 7.97 -34.58 -58.89
CA MET A 34 8.85 -35.25 -57.93
C MET A 34 8.39 -35.11 -56.46
N VAL A 35 8.55 -36.21 -55.72
CA VAL A 35 8.54 -36.26 -54.25
C VAL A 35 9.59 -35.27 -53.72
N SER A 36 9.14 -34.13 -53.19
CA SER A 36 10.01 -33.13 -52.57
C SER A 36 10.00 -33.28 -51.05
N ARG A 37 11.17 -33.66 -50.50
CA ARG A 37 11.78 -33.36 -49.19
C ARG A 37 10.95 -32.66 -48.07
N ALA A 38 9.73 -33.09 -47.82
CA ALA A 38 8.81 -32.47 -46.86
C ALA A 38 9.13 -32.58 -45.35
N PRO A 39 9.87 -33.57 -44.81
CA PRO A 39 10.05 -33.62 -43.36
C PRO A 39 11.04 -32.56 -42.86
N MET A 40 12.09 -32.24 -43.64
CA MET A 40 13.20 -31.39 -43.18
C MET A 40 12.77 -29.94 -42.93
N MET A 41 11.84 -29.41 -43.73
CA MET A 41 11.35 -28.04 -43.57
C MET A 41 10.55 -27.86 -42.28
N LEU A 42 9.81 -28.88 -41.84
CA LEU A 42 9.08 -28.84 -40.58
C LEU A 42 10.04 -28.85 -39.36
N TRP A 43 11.11 -29.63 -39.43
CA TRP A 43 12.17 -29.65 -38.40
C TRP A 43 12.90 -28.31 -38.31
N ILE A 44 13.17 -27.67 -39.45
CA ILE A 44 13.79 -26.35 -39.51
C ILE A 44 12.87 -25.29 -38.90
N VAL A 45 11.59 -25.28 -39.26
CA VAL A 45 10.61 -24.32 -38.71
C VAL A 45 10.43 -24.50 -37.19
N ARG A 46 10.39 -25.74 -36.69
CA ARG A 46 10.32 -26.02 -35.23
C ARG A 46 11.60 -25.59 -34.50
N GLY A 47 12.77 -25.80 -35.10
CA GLY A 47 14.05 -25.35 -34.54
C GLY A 47 14.14 -23.83 -34.47
N VAL A 48 13.82 -23.14 -35.56
CA VAL A 48 13.89 -21.67 -35.64
C VAL A 48 12.87 -21.01 -34.70
N THR A 49 11.63 -21.50 -34.65
CA THR A 49 10.61 -20.96 -33.72
C THR A 49 11.00 -21.15 -32.26
N THR A 50 11.59 -22.31 -31.92
CA THR A 50 12.08 -22.57 -30.56
C THR A 50 13.23 -21.64 -30.20
N LEU A 51 14.18 -21.38 -31.12
CA LEU A 51 15.26 -20.41 -30.91
C LEU A 51 14.74 -18.98 -30.75
N LEU A 52 13.76 -18.56 -31.55
CA LEU A 52 13.14 -17.23 -31.43
C LEU A 52 12.39 -17.06 -30.11
N ILE A 53 11.63 -18.07 -29.68
CA ILE A 53 10.93 -18.04 -28.39
C ILE A 53 11.95 -18.04 -27.24
N TRP A 54 12.99 -18.88 -27.32
CA TRP A 54 14.02 -18.96 -26.28
C TRP A 54 14.82 -17.66 -26.15
N THR A 55 15.17 -17.02 -27.27
CA THR A 55 15.82 -15.70 -27.25
C THR A 55 14.90 -14.61 -26.71
N PHE A 56 13.60 -14.66 -27.01
CA PHE A 56 12.61 -13.76 -26.41
C PHE A 56 12.47 -13.97 -24.90
N VAL A 57 12.42 -15.22 -24.43
CA VAL A 57 12.38 -15.56 -22.99
C VAL A 57 13.66 -15.09 -22.28
N ILE A 58 14.85 -15.32 -22.85
CA ILE A 58 16.11 -14.82 -22.29
C ILE A 58 16.10 -13.29 -22.23
N ARG A 59 15.65 -12.61 -23.28
CA ARG A 59 15.51 -11.14 -23.30
C ARG A 59 14.54 -10.65 -22.22
N LEU A 60 13.42 -11.34 -22.01
CA LEU A 60 12.48 -11.03 -20.94
C LEU A 60 13.03 -11.31 -19.55
N LEU A 61 13.83 -12.36 -19.36
CA LEU A 61 14.51 -12.64 -18.09
C LEU A 61 15.56 -11.56 -17.77
N ILE A 62 16.32 -11.12 -18.77
CA ILE A 62 17.27 -9.99 -18.65
C ILE A 62 16.53 -8.68 -18.35
N MET A 63 15.37 -8.42 -18.98
CA MET A 63 14.54 -7.24 -18.66
C MET A 63 13.83 -7.36 -17.30
N GLY A 64 13.51 -8.58 -16.86
CA GLY A 64 12.94 -8.86 -15.55
C GLY A 64 13.86 -8.49 -14.40
N GLU A 65 15.19 -8.57 -14.59
CA GLU A 65 16.15 -8.05 -13.61
C GLU A 65 16.20 -6.52 -13.52
N ILE A 66 15.75 -5.82 -14.57
CA ILE A 66 15.75 -4.36 -14.66
C ILE A 66 14.43 -3.78 -14.10
N MET A 67 13.31 -4.48 -14.32
CA MET A 67 11.96 -4.10 -13.89
C MET A 67 11.45 -4.82 -12.63
N GLY A 68 12.22 -5.75 -12.06
CA GLY A 68 11.90 -6.29 -10.74
C GLY A 68 11.80 -5.16 -9.73
N PRO A 69 10.76 -5.09 -8.87
CA PRO A 69 10.61 -4.02 -7.90
C PRO A 69 11.86 -3.99 -7.00
N LYS A 70 12.75 -3.03 -7.28
CA LYS A 70 13.94 -2.73 -6.46
C LYS A 70 13.57 -2.29 -5.04
N LEU A 71 12.28 -2.09 -4.77
CA LEU A 71 11.66 -1.83 -3.47
C LEU A 71 11.95 -2.89 -2.39
N LEU A 72 12.33 -4.11 -2.77
CA LEU A 72 12.70 -5.17 -1.81
C LEU A 72 14.22 -5.39 -1.68
N LYS A 73 15.05 -4.73 -2.49
CA LYS A 73 16.53 -4.82 -2.36
C LYS A 73 17.06 -3.97 -1.19
N SER A 74 16.30 -2.97 -0.75
CA SER A 74 16.63 -2.16 0.43
C SER A 74 16.17 -2.80 1.73
N TRP A 75 15.47 -3.94 1.72
CA TRP A 75 15.15 -4.68 2.93
C TRP A 75 16.33 -5.62 3.22
N PRO A 76 17.16 -5.35 4.25
CA PRO A 76 18.28 -6.21 4.54
C PRO A 76 17.73 -7.56 5.01
N SER A 77 18.27 -8.64 4.45
CA SER A 77 18.10 -9.95 5.06
C SER A 77 18.61 -9.83 6.50
N CYS A 78 17.79 -10.28 7.46
CA CYS A 78 18.02 -10.13 8.90
C CYS A 78 19.28 -10.88 9.41
N PHE A 79 20.04 -11.46 8.47
CA PHE A 79 21.33 -12.09 8.66
C PHE A 79 22.52 -11.14 8.39
N THR A 80 22.29 -9.83 8.20
CA THR A 80 23.35 -8.82 8.07
C THR A 80 23.22 -7.76 9.16
N PRO A 81 24.25 -7.55 10.01
CA PRO A 81 24.16 -6.64 11.16
C PRO A 81 24.22 -5.17 10.71
N PRO A 82 23.27 -4.31 11.10
CA PRO A 82 23.34 -2.88 10.81
C PRO A 82 24.23 -2.12 11.81
N THR A 83 24.98 -1.15 11.27
CA THR A 83 25.80 -0.18 12.01
C THR A 83 24.91 0.89 12.64
N THR A 84 25.22 1.23 13.88
CA THR A 84 24.49 2.11 14.81
C THR A 84 24.40 3.57 14.35
N LEU A 85 23.19 4.14 14.37
CA LEU A 85 22.96 5.59 14.33
C LEU A 85 21.98 6.01 15.42
N PHE A 86 22.49 6.81 16.35
CA PHE A 86 21.78 7.37 17.49
C PHE A 86 20.79 8.46 17.05
N ALA A 87 19.54 8.36 17.51
CA ALA A 87 18.55 9.45 17.42
C ALA A 87 18.50 10.21 18.74
N LYS A 88 18.60 11.55 18.65
CA LYS A 88 18.53 12.50 19.78
C LYS A 88 17.06 12.80 20.13
N GLU A 89 16.76 12.88 21.41
CA GLU A 89 15.44 13.19 21.96
C GLU A 89 15.22 14.70 22.10
N VAL A 90 14.02 15.19 21.73
CA VAL A 90 13.60 16.59 21.85
C VAL A 90 12.48 16.70 22.89
N LYS A 91 12.69 17.55 23.89
CA LYS A 91 11.70 17.93 24.92
C LYS A 91 10.69 18.92 24.36
N LEU A 92 9.40 18.74 24.66
CA LEU A 92 8.36 19.72 24.35
C LEU A 92 7.65 20.18 25.64
N SER A 93 7.63 21.50 25.84
CA SER A 93 6.92 22.23 26.88
C SER A 93 5.47 22.54 26.46
N SER A 94 4.61 22.64 27.45
CA SER A 94 3.16 22.88 27.42
C SER A 94 2.77 24.30 27.02
N VAL A 95 1.53 24.47 26.50
CA VAL A 95 0.50 25.47 26.90
C VAL A 95 -0.77 25.36 26.00
N GLY A 96 -1.95 25.21 26.63
CA GLY A 96 -3.11 26.11 26.50
C GLY A 96 -4.14 26.04 25.34
N VAL A 97 -5.36 25.59 25.70
CA VAL A 97 -6.73 26.06 25.29
C VAL A 97 -7.45 25.41 24.08
N LEU A 98 -8.78 25.36 24.20
CA LEU A 98 -9.85 24.40 23.85
C LEU A 98 -11.03 25.14 23.17
N PRO A 99 -12.18 24.54 22.73
CA PRO A 99 -12.46 23.46 21.77
C PRO A 99 -13.32 23.92 20.57
N LYS A 100 -13.41 23.07 19.53
CA LYS A 100 -14.62 22.43 18.99
C LYS A 100 -14.17 21.49 17.86
N ASP A 101 -14.50 20.21 18.01
CA ASP A 101 -14.04 19.06 17.21
C ASP A 101 -12.79 18.34 17.75
N PHE A 102 -12.89 17.01 17.84
CA PHE A 102 -11.83 16.14 18.36
C PHE A 102 -10.68 16.05 17.36
N HIS A 103 -9.46 16.23 17.86
CA HIS A 103 -8.25 16.09 17.07
C HIS A 103 -7.28 15.14 17.80
N PRO A 104 -7.12 13.89 17.32
CA PRO A 104 -6.18 12.94 17.90
C PRO A 104 -4.77 13.53 18.09
N PRO A 105 -4.23 14.33 17.14
CA PRO A 105 -2.91 14.92 17.34
C PRO A 105 -2.85 15.85 18.56
N LYS A 106 -3.90 16.64 18.82
CA LYS A 106 -3.90 17.64 19.90
C LYS A 106 -3.91 16.97 21.27
N THR A 107 -4.68 15.90 21.41
CA THR A 107 -4.76 15.11 22.64
C THR A 107 -3.46 14.39 22.96
N LEU A 108 -2.67 14.06 21.92
CA LEU A 108 -1.37 13.41 22.04
C LEU A 108 -0.21 14.41 22.23
N GLY A 109 -0.50 15.69 22.46
CA GLY A 109 0.51 16.72 22.69
C GLY A 109 1.22 17.20 21.43
N ILE A 110 0.62 17.03 20.26
CA ILE A 110 1.16 17.55 19.00
C ILE A 110 0.84 19.05 18.89
N ASN A 111 1.85 19.84 18.56
CA ASN A 111 1.74 21.29 18.43
C ASN A 111 0.83 21.66 17.24
N HIS A 112 0.01 22.69 17.42
CA HIS A 112 -0.84 23.28 16.38
C HIS A 112 -0.08 23.64 15.10
N ASP A 113 1.15 24.15 15.22
CA ASP A 113 1.92 24.63 14.07
C ASP A 113 2.65 23.52 13.31
N VAL A 114 2.50 22.26 13.73
CA VAL A 114 3.12 21.11 13.05
C VAL A 114 2.63 21.02 11.61
N GLN A 115 3.52 20.59 10.71
CA GLN A 115 3.13 20.24 9.37
C GLN A 115 2.50 18.84 9.36
N ILE A 116 1.26 18.73 8.88
CA ILE A 116 0.56 17.45 8.76
C ILE A 116 0.46 17.07 7.29
N TYR A 117 1.15 16.00 6.92
CA TYR A 117 0.97 15.35 5.63
C TYR A 117 -0.18 14.34 5.68
N ILE A 118 -1.14 14.44 4.76
CA ILE A 118 -2.26 13.50 4.67
C ILE A 118 -1.97 12.44 3.60
N ALA A 119 -1.54 11.27 4.06
CA ALA A 119 -1.32 10.08 3.26
C ALA A 119 -2.65 9.37 2.93
N ALA A 120 -3.45 9.95 2.03
CA ALA A 120 -4.73 9.39 1.62
C ALA A 120 -5.02 9.63 0.14
N GLY A 121 -5.93 8.81 -0.41
CA GLY A 121 -6.63 9.14 -1.66
C GLY A 121 -7.71 10.18 -1.42
N GLU A 122 -8.79 10.12 -2.20
CA GLU A 122 -9.96 10.95 -1.96
C GLU A 122 -10.58 10.64 -0.59
N ILE A 123 -10.71 11.68 0.23
CA ILE A 123 -11.23 11.55 1.59
C ILE A 123 -12.75 11.62 1.51
N TYR A 124 -13.42 10.65 2.11
CA TYR A 124 -14.89 10.62 2.13
C TYR A 124 -15.45 11.92 2.74
N GLY A 125 -16.38 12.55 2.01
CA GLY A 125 -16.94 13.85 2.39
C GLY A 125 -15.99 15.05 2.24
N GLY A 126 -14.80 14.83 1.67
CA GLY A 126 -13.88 15.87 1.19
C GLY A 126 -13.62 17.00 2.19
N SER A 127 -13.69 18.23 1.70
CA SER A 127 -13.45 19.45 2.47
C SER A 127 -14.34 19.56 3.72
N ARG A 128 -15.60 19.11 3.65
CA ARG A 128 -16.53 19.17 4.79
C ARG A 128 -16.02 18.38 5.98
N ARG A 129 -15.51 17.16 5.77
CA ARG A 129 -14.96 16.34 6.87
C ARG A 129 -13.55 16.75 7.29
N MET A 130 -12.85 17.46 6.42
CA MET A 130 -11.51 17.99 6.71
C MET A 130 -11.52 19.36 7.38
N ALA A 131 -12.64 20.08 7.35
CA ALA A 131 -12.75 21.45 7.84
C ALA A 131 -12.26 21.60 9.28
N SER A 132 -12.72 20.73 10.17
CA SER A 132 -12.30 20.73 11.58
C SER A 132 -10.80 20.52 11.71
N LEU A 133 -10.23 19.54 10.99
CA LEU A 133 -8.79 19.27 11.05
C LEU A 133 -7.97 20.45 10.50
N ALA A 134 -8.43 21.07 9.42
CA ALA A 134 -7.79 22.24 8.81
C ALA A 134 -7.86 23.48 9.72
N ALA A 135 -8.95 23.63 10.48
CA ALA A 135 -9.08 24.70 11.46
C ALA A 135 -8.12 24.51 12.64
N ALA A 136 -7.87 23.26 13.05
CA ALA A 136 -6.98 22.95 14.17
C ALA A 136 -5.50 22.82 13.79
N TYR A 137 -5.18 22.61 12.51
CA TYR A 137 -3.82 22.50 11.98
C TYR A 137 -3.73 23.24 10.65
N PRO A 138 -3.20 24.47 10.62
CA PRO A 138 -3.17 25.28 9.40
C PRO A 138 -2.20 24.73 8.35
N ASN A 139 -1.19 23.96 8.75
CA ASN A 139 -0.13 23.46 7.89
C ASN A 139 -0.43 22.06 7.31
N LEU A 140 -1.64 21.88 6.76
CA LEU A 140 -1.99 20.65 6.05
C LEU A 140 -1.36 20.60 4.66
N VAL A 141 -0.77 19.45 4.33
CA VAL A 141 -0.09 19.18 3.07
C VAL A 141 -0.59 17.85 2.51
N ARG A 142 -0.73 17.79 1.18
CA ARG A 142 -1.05 16.57 0.41
C ARG A 142 -0.04 16.43 -0.71
N LYS A 143 0.01 15.27 -1.35
CA LYS A 143 0.93 15.00 -2.48
C LYS A 143 0.79 16.02 -3.62
N GLU A 144 -0.42 16.54 -3.86
CA GLU A 144 -0.69 17.56 -4.87
C GLU A 144 -0.05 18.93 -4.55
N LYS A 145 0.35 19.14 -3.29
CA LYS A 145 1.10 20.33 -2.84
C LYS A 145 2.61 20.09 -2.82
N LEU A 146 3.05 18.82 -2.78
CA LEU A 146 4.48 18.45 -2.77
C LEU A 146 5.07 18.39 -4.18
N LEU A 147 4.29 17.90 -5.16
CA LEU A 147 4.75 17.68 -6.53
C LEU A 147 4.04 18.63 -7.50
N GLN A 148 4.73 19.02 -8.57
CA GLN A 148 4.08 19.77 -9.64
C GLN A 148 3.05 18.88 -10.36
N PRO A 149 1.99 19.46 -10.97
CA PRO A 149 1.01 18.68 -11.73
C PRO A 149 1.63 17.84 -12.84
N SER A 150 2.70 18.34 -13.48
CA SER A 150 3.48 17.63 -14.50
C SER A 150 4.17 16.38 -13.96
N GLU A 151 4.71 16.45 -12.74
CA GLU A 151 5.36 15.32 -12.06
C GLU A 151 4.32 14.32 -11.55
N LEU A 152 3.20 14.82 -11.03
CA LEU A 152 2.11 13.98 -10.55
C LEU A 152 1.46 13.18 -11.68
N MET A 153 1.50 13.71 -12.92
CA MET A 153 0.94 13.07 -14.12
C MET A 153 1.54 11.69 -14.40
N TYR A 154 2.81 11.46 -14.07
CA TYR A 154 3.44 10.14 -14.25
C TYR A 154 2.83 9.05 -13.37
N PHE A 155 2.21 9.44 -12.25
CA PHE A 155 1.57 8.52 -11.30
C PHE A 155 0.06 8.41 -11.50
N GLN A 156 -0.54 9.22 -12.39
CA GLN A 156 -1.96 9.14 -12.68
C GLN A 156 -2.31 7.76 -13.25
N ASN A 157 -3.45 7.21 -12.84
CA ASN A 157 -3.91 5.85 -13.17
C ASN A 157 -3.01 4.71 -12.63
N HIS A 158 -1.96 5.03 -11.88
CA HIS A 158 -1.08 4.05 -11.22
C HIS A 158 -1.24 4.15 -9.70
N SER A 159 -2.38 3.67 -9.18
CA SER A 159 -2.75 3.79 -7.75
C SER A 159 -1.66 3.30 -6.80
N SER A 160 -1.00 2.18 -7.11
CA SER A 160 0.10 1.65 -6.29
C SER A 160 1.33 2.56 -6.29
N GLN A 161 1.65 3.21 -7.42
CA GLN A 161 2.78 4.15 -7.47
C GLN A 161 2.44 5.47 -6.77
N MET A 162 1.20 5.94 -6.89
CA MET A 162 0.70 7.09 -6.14
C MET A 162 0.75 6.82 -4.62
N ALA A 163 0.41 5.61 -4.18
CA ALA A 163 0.54 5.19 -2.79
C ALA A 163 2.01 5.06 -2.33
N ALA A 164 2.94 4.81 -3.25
CA ALA A 164 4.37 4.78 -2.93
C ALA A 164 4.89 6.17 -2.53
N LEU A 165 4.33 7.27 -3.07
CA LEU A 165 4.65 8.62 -2.61
C LEU A 165 4.21 8.83 -1.15
N ASP A 166 2.99 8.43 -0.83
CA ASP A 166 2.47 8.47 0.54
C ASP A 166 3.34 7.64 1.50
N TYR A 167 3.89 6.52 1.00
CA TYR A 167 4.73 5.62 1.77
C TYR A 167 6.05 6.28 2.14
N LEU A 168 6.72 6.90 1.16
CA LEU A 168 7.99 7.58 1.38
C LEU A 168 7.85 8.73 2.38
N VAL A 169 6.81 9.56 2.23
CA VAL A 169 6.58 10.66 3.18
C VAL A 169 6.24 10.13 4.58
N SER A 170 5.44 9.07 4.68
CA SER A 170 5.09 8.45 5.98
C SER A 170 6.28 7.77 6.66
N LEU A 171 7.23 7.26 5.88
CA LEU A 171 8.46 6.65 6.40
C LEU A 171 9.43 7.70 6.96
N GLU A 172 9.53 8.85 6.29
CA GLU A 172 10.44 9.93 6.67
C GLU A 172 9.84 10.95 7.64
N SER A 173 8.53 10.87 7.94
CA SER A 173 7.91 11.76 8.92
C SER A 173 8.41 11.51 10.35
N ASP A 174 8.45 12.57 11.17
CA ASP A 174 8.82 12.46 12.59
C ASP A 174 7.83 11.59 13.37
N ILE A 175 6.54 11.76 13.08
CA ILE A 175 5.43 11.02 13.71
C ILE A 175 4.58 10.41 12.60
N PHE A 176 4.25 9.13 12.75
CA PHE A 176 3.26 8.46 11.90
C PHE A 176 2.04 8.07 12.73
N VAL A 177 0.84 8.34 12.22
CA VAL A 177 -0.43 8.01 12.88
C VAL A 177 -1.34 7.31 11.87
N PRO A 178 -1.41 5.97 11.88
CA PRO A 178 -2.34 5.25 11.01
C PRO A 178 -3.79 5.43 11.49
N THR A 179 -4.71 5.60 10.54
CA THR A 179 -6.16 5.67 10.83
C THR A 179 -6.84 4.30 10.85
N TYR A 180 -6.23 3.31 10.18
CA TYR A 180 -6.72 1.94 10.10
C TYR A 180 -5.55 0.97 9.87
N ASP A 181 -5.69 -0.26 10.37
CA ASP A 181 -4.69 -1.35 10.26
C ASP A 181 -4.67 -1.99 8.85
N GLY A 182 -4.58 -1.15 7.82
CA GLY A 182 -4.50 -1.58 6.42
C GLY A 182 -3.08 -1.99 6.02
N ASN A 183 -2.94 -2.56 4.81
CA ASN A 183 -1.63 -3.01 4.30
C ASN A 183 -0.59 -1.89 4.31
N MET A 184 -0.98 -0.68 3.90
CA MET A 184 -0.12 0.50 3.93
C MET A 184 0.40 0.80 5.33
N ALA A 185 -0.49 0.83 6.32
CA ALA A 185 -0.13 1.08 7.71
C ALA A 185 0.85 0.02 8.23
N LYS A 186 0.56 -1.26 7.97
CA LYS A 186 1.42 -2.39 8.37
C LYS A 186 2.83 -2.28 7.78
N VAL A 187 2.96 -1.99 6.49
CA VAL A 187 4.27 -1.87 5.83
C VAL A 187 5.04 -0.66 6.35
N VAL A 188 4.40 0.50 6.53
CA VAL A 188 5.04 1.70 7.10
C VAL A 188 5.48 1.43 8.54
N GLU A 189 4.61 0.87 9.38
CA GLU A 189 4.92 0.53 10.77
C GLU A 189 6.13 -0.39 10.88
N GLY A 190 6.14 -1.48 10.11
CA GLY A 190 7.23 -2.44 10.16
C GLY A 190 8.55 -1.85 9.69
N HIS A 191 8.54 -1.01 8.65
CA HIS A 191 9.75 -0.34 8.20
C HIS A 191 10.22 0.73 9.19
N ARG A 192 9.31 1.49 9.81
CA ARG A 192 9.65 2.44 10.89
C ARG A 192 10.22 1.74 12.12
N ARG A 193 9.71 0.55 12.48
CA ARG A 193 10.30 -0.32 13.52
C ARG A 193 11.70 -0.76 13.15
N TYR A 194 11.89 -1.20 11.91
CA TYR A 194 13.20 -1.62 11.38
C TYR A 194 14.25 -0.51 11.43
N LEU A 195 13.87 0.73 11.11
CA LEU A 195 14.74 1.92 11.15
C LEU A 195 14.91 2.52 12.55
N GLY A 196 14.98 1.67 13.59
CA GLY A 196 15.22 2.11 14.97
C GLY A 196 13.98 2.66 15.68
N PHE A 197 12.81 2.07 15.44
CA PHE A 197 11.56 2.42 16.14
C PHE A 197 11.16 3.90 16.00
N LYS A 198 11.15 4.42 14.76
CA LYS A 198 10.64 5.78 14.50
C LYS A 198 9.21 5.91 15.07
N LYS A 199 8.95 7.04 15.75
CA LYS A 199 7.73 7.27 16.54
C LYS A 199 6.46 7.01 15.72
N THR A 200 5.62 6.10 16.20
CA THR A 200 4.39 5.69 15.51
C THR A 200 3.25 5.52 16.51
N ILE A 201 2.19 6.31 16.38
CA ILE A 201 1.10 6.31 17.37
C ILE A 201 -0.05 5.45 16.89
N ALA A 202 -0.18 4.26 17.47
CA ALA A 202 -1.28 3.33 17.17
C ALA A 202 -2.51 3.68 18.04
N LEU A 203 -3.54 4.27 17.41
CA LEU A 203 -4.72 4.74 18.13
C LEU A 203 -5.63 3.60 18.62
N ASP A 204 -6.10 3.68 19.86
CA ASP A 204 -7.23 2.87 20.34
C ASP A 204 -8.55 3.51 19.89
N ARG A 205 -9.00 3.12 18.70
CA ARG A 205 -10.15 3.75 18.05
C ARG A 205 -11.45 3.56 18.83
N LYS A 206 -11.65 2.40 19.47
CA LYS A 206 -12.87 2.13 20.24
C LYS A 206 -12.90 3.00 21.49
N LEU A 207 -11.81 2.98 22.26
CA LEU A 207 -11.68 3.82 23.43
C LEU A 207 -11.82 5.30 23.08
N LEU A 208 -11.20 5.77 21.99
CA LEU A 208 -11.30 7.16 21.57
C LEU A 208 -12.75 7.55 21.26
N VAL A 209 -13.52 6.71 20.56
CA VAL A 209 -14.94 6.98 20.29
C VAL A 209 -15.71 7.14 21.58
N ASP A 210 -15.55 6.21 22.53
CA ASP A 210 -16.25 6.25 23.81
C ASP A 210 -15.88 7.49 24.64
N LEU A 211 -14.60 7.86 24.66
CA LEU A 211 -14.12 9.05 25.36
C LEU A 211 -14.61 10.35 24.71
N ILE A 212 -14.69 10.40 23.38
CA ILE A 212 -15.22 11.55 22.64
C ILE A 212 -16.70 11.74 22.95
N ASP A 213 -17.47 10.65 22.99
CA ASP A 213 -18.90 10.72 23.27
C ASP A 213 -19.17 11.19 24.70
N GLN A 214 -18.39 10.71 25.68
CA GLN A 214 -18.43 11.18 27.06
C GLN A 214 -18.01 12.66 27.21
N TYR A 215 -16.98 13.09 26.49
CA TYR A 215 -16.58 14.49 26.48
C TYR A 215 -17.68 15.38 25.88
N ARG A 216 -18.32 14.93 24.79
CA ARG A 216 -19.40 15.66 24.11
C ARG A 216 -20.69 15.72 24.92
N SER A 217 -21.01 14.67 25.67
CA SER A 217 -22.17 14.66 26.58
C SER A 217 -21.94 15.48 27.85
N GLY A 218 -20.70 15.93 28.08
CA GLY A 218 -20.31 16.67 29.27
C GLY A 218 -20.05 15.79 30.49
N SER A 219 -20.08 14.45 30.35
CA SER A 219 -19.79 13.52 31.45
C SER A 219 -18.30 13.41 31.78
N LEU A 220 -17.43 13.89 30.89
CA LEU A 220 -15.97 13.87 31.06
C LEU A 220 -15.39 15.27 30.80
N SER A 221 -14.56 15.77 31.71
CA SER A 221 -13.88 17.07 31.53
C SER A 221 -12.80 16.98 30.44
N TRP A 222 -12.34 18.12 29.93
CA TRP A 222 -11.23 18.12 28.96
C TRP A 222 -9.94 17.57 29.56
N ASP A 223 -9.67 17.88 30.83
CA ASP A 223 -8.43 17.47 31.49
C ASP A 223 -8.43 15.95 31.70
N ASP A 224 -9.54 15.38 32.17
CA ASP A 224 -9.71 13.93 32.33
C ASP A 224 -9.68 13.21 30.98
N PHE A 225 -10.33 13.79 29.96
CA PHE A 225 -10.30 13.28 28.59
C PHE A 225 -8.87 13.25 28.05
N SER A 226 -8.14 14.38 28.12
CA SER A 226 -6.78 14.46 27.61
C SER A 226 -5.83 13.54 28.37
N LEU A 227 -5.99 13.40 29.69
CA LEU A 227 -5.19 12.52 30.52
C LEU A 227 -5.42 11.05 30.12
N THR A 228 -6.69 10.64 30.07
CA THR A 228 -7.07 9.26 29.73
C THR A 228 -6.58 8.87 28.33
N VAL A 229 -6.66 9.78 27.36
CA VAL A 229 -6.12 9.55 26.01
C VAL A 229 -4.60 9.37 26.04
N LYS A 230 -3.86 10.19 26.79
CA LYS A 230 -2.40 10.06 26.91
C LYS A 230 -1.99 8.77 27.58
N GLU A 231 -2.61 8.41 28.70
CA GLU A 231 -2.30 7.20 29.46
C GLU A 231 -2.58 5.94 28.65
N SER A 232 -3.76 5.86 28.02
CA SER A 232 -4.15 4.71 27.19
C SER A 232 -3.27 4.49 25.94
N HIS A 233 -2.53 5.52 25.52
CA HIS A 233 -1.66 5.46 24.34
C HIS A 233 -0.17 5.48 24.68
N ALA A 234 0.22 5.54 25.96
CA ALA A 234 1.63 5.62 26.38
C ALA A 234 2.48 4.48 25.80
N ASP A 235 1.97 3.25 25.84
CA ASP A 235 2.65 2.05 25.32
C ASP A 235 2.39 1.78 23.82
N ARG A 236 1.68 2.69 23.13
CA ARG A 236 1.25 2.54 21.73
C ARG A 236 2.03 3.47 20.80
N MET A 237 3.29 3.73 21.14
CA MET A 237 4.16 4.72 20.46
C MET A 237 5.17 4.11 19.48
N GLY A 238 4.98 2.85 19.09
CA GLY A 238 5.83 2.16 18.10
C GLY A 238 7.03 1.43 18.71
N THR A 239 6.94 1.08 20.00
CA THR A 239 7.96 0.34 20.75
C THR A 239 8.19 -1.07 20.22
N ALA A 240 9.33 -1.66 20.61
CA ALA A 240 9.64 -3.05 20.34
C ALA A 240 8.61 -3.97 20.99
N ARG A 241 8.03 -4.87 20.19
CA ARG A 241 7.10 -5.89 20.68
C ARG A 241 7.33 -7.21 19.95
N ARG A 242 7.14 -8.32 20.65
CA ARG A 242 7.14 -9.64 20.01
C ARG A 242 5.95 -9.75 19.04
N ARG A 243 6.13 -10.50 17.96
CA ARG A 243 5.03 -10.82 17.06
C ARG A 243 3.96 -11.62 17.79
N LEU A 244 2.71 -11.26 17.57
CA LEU A 244 1.58 -12.06 18.00
C LEU A 244 1.53 -13.33 17.14
N VAL A 245 1.69 -14.48 17.78
CA VAL A 245 1.51 -15.80 17.20
C VAL A 245 0.20 -16.36 17.74
N MET A 246 -0.69 -16.79 16.86
CA MET A 246 -2.01 -17.31 17.19
C MET A 246 -2.10 -18.70 16.55
N PRO A 247 -1.78 -19.78 17.30
CA PRO A 247 -1.62 -21.13 16.75
C PRO A 247 -2.80 -21.59 15.89
N ASP A 248 -4.02 -21.25 16.31
CA ASP A 248 -5.26 -21.67 15.63
C ASP A 248 -5.69 -20.72 14.51
N LYS A 249 -5.00 -19.57 14.35
CA LYS A 249 -5.39 -18.50 13.44
C LYS A 249 -4.18 -17.81 12.79
N PRO A 250 -3.44 -18.50 11.91
CA PRO A 250 -2.26 -17.94 11.24
C PRO A 250 -2.54 -16.69 10.39
N LYS A 251 -3.81 -16.45 10.01
CA LYS A 251 -4.22 -15.23 9.28
C LYS A 251 -4.38 -13.99 10.17
N GLU A 252 -4.53 -14.18 11.48
CA GLU A 252 -4.65 -13.11 12.47
C GLU A 252 -3.29 -12.76 13.10
N GLU A 253 -2.23 -13.50 12.76
CA GLU A 253 -0.87 -13.25 13.21
C GLU A 253 -0.28 -11.96 12.62
N ASP A 254 0.66 -11.37 13.35
CA ASP A 254 1.45 -10.25 12.85
C ASP A 254 2.30 -10.73 11.66
N TYR A 255 2.19 -10.06 10.51
CA TYR A 255 3.08 -10.34 9.39
C TYR A 255 4.53 -9.95 9.75
N PHE A 256 5.49 -10.72 9.23
CA PHE A 256 6.92 -10.40 9.36
C PHE A 256 7.24 -8.96 8.94
N TYR A 257 6.76 -8.52 7.78
CA TYR A 257 7.01 -7.17 7.28
C TYR A 257 6.31 -6.07 8.11
N ALA A 258 5.31 -6.42 8.92
CA ALA A 258 4.62 -5.49 9.81
C ALA A 258 5.33 -5.36 11.16
N ASN A 259 5.95 -6.43 11.63
CA ASN A 259 6.74 -6.44 12.85
C ASN A 259 7.97 -7.35 12.67
N PRO A 260 9.09 -6.81 12.14
CA PRO A 260 10.29 -7.58 11.83
C PRO A 260 11.15 -7.77 13.08
N HIS A 261 10.56 -8.19 14.19
CA HIS A 261 11.19 -8.28 15.51
C HIS A 261 12.50 -9.09 15.50
N GLU A 262 12.60 -10.16 14.72
CA GLU A 262 13.82 -10.99 14.62
C GLU A 262 14.97 -10.28 13.91
N CYS A 263 14.70 -9.17 13.24
CA CYS A 263 15.69 -8.35 12.55
C CYS A 263 16.19 -7.19 13.42
N LEU A 264 15.56 -7.00 14.58
CA LEU A 264 15.90 -5.95 15.53
C LEU A 264 17.00 -6.51 16.42
N GLN A 265 18.11 -5.77 16.56
CA GLN A 265 19.19 -6.19 17.46
C GLN A 265 18.61 -6.33 18.87
N PRO A 266 19.01 -7.37 19.65
CA PRO A 266 18.72 -7.39 21.07
C PRO A 266 19.21 -6.09 21.68
N LEU A 267 18.36 -5.41 22.45
CA LEU A 267 18.80 -4.32 23.33
C LEU A 267 19.92 -4.92 24.18
N VAL A 268 21.17 -4.56 23.90
CA VAL A 268 22.30 -4.94 24.72
C VAL A 268 22.04 -4.29 26.07
N GLU A 269 21.59 -5.09 27.04
CA GLU A 269 21.65 -4.73 28.44
C GLU A 269 23.10 -4.32 28.71
N PRO A 270 23.38 -3.09 29.18
CA PRO A 270 24.74 -2.74 29.53
C PRO A 270 25.16 -3.71 30.64
N LEU A 271 26.06 -4.62 30.28
CA LEU A 271 26.71 -5.55 31.22
C LEU A 271 27.10 -4.73 32.44
N GLY A 272 26.45 -5.05 33.56
CA GLY A 272 26.80 -4.47 34.85
C GLY A 272 28.28 -4.65 35.06
N LEU A 273 29.01 -3.53 35.08
CA LEU A 273 30.35 -3.50 35.63
C LEU A 273 30.20 -3.72 37.14
N THR A 274 30.65 -4.91 37.54
CA THR A 274 30.99 -5.30 38.92
C THR A 274 31.90 -4.30 39.60
#